data_AF-A0A2G4HYX6-F1
#
_entry.id   AF-A0A2G4HYX6-F1
#
_cell.length_a   1.000
_cell.length_b   1.000
_cell.length_c   1.000
_cell.angle_alpha   90.00
_cell.angle_beta   90.00
_cell.angle_gamma   90.00
#
_symmetry.space_group_name_H-M   'P 1'
#
loop_
_entity.id
_entity.type
_entity.pdbx_description
1 polymer ?
#
loop_
_entity_poly.entity_id
_entity_poly.type
_entity_poly.pdbx_seq_one_letter_code
_entity_poly.pdbx_strand_id
1 'polypeptide(L)' 'MTMSTPANPTSTQPSADLPDRLCTWCKVPMRKRLVASGQFVHYTCPTCVFQHTTRRGPKPAAPAH' A
#
# COMPACT_ATOMS: atom_id res chain seq x y z
N MET A 1 7.75 -34.34 -16.11
CA MET A 1 6.52 -33.90 -15.43
C MET A 1 6.98 -33.05 -14.24
N THR A 2 7.04 -31.71 -14.39
CA THR A 2 6.14 -30.73 -13.70
C THR A 2 6.33 -30.73 -12.17
N MET A 3 6.60 -29.65 -11.41
CA MET A 3 6.40 -28.22 -11.62
C MET A 3 7.35 -27.37 -10.76
N SER A 4 7.68 -26.20 -11.29
CA SER A 4 8.22 -25.03 -10.60
C SER A 4 7.29 -24.55 -9.50
N THR A 5 7.81 -24.24 -8.32
CA THR A 5 7.10 -23.46 -7.29
C THR A 5 7.91 -22.20 -7.00
N PRO A 6 7.53 -21.01 -7.52
CA PRO A 6 8.11 -19.77 -7.03
C PRO A 6 7.47 -19.45 -5.67
N ALA A 7 8.23 -19.66 -4.59
CA ALA A 7 7.86 -19.19 -3.27
C ALA A 7 7.77 -17.65 -3.31
N ASN A 8 6.53 -17.17 -3.33
CA ASN A 8 6.15 -15.77 -3.30
C ASN A 8 6.70 -15.13 -2.00
N PRO A 9 7.54 -14.07 -2.04
CA PRO A 9 7.92 -13.35 -0.83
C PRO A 9 6.73 -12.49 -0.40
N THR A 10 5.74 -13.13 0.23
CA THR A 10 4.68 -12.40 0.94
C THR A 10 5.27 -11.99 2.29
N SER A 11 6.04 -10.90 2.25
CA SER A 11 6.43 -10.16 3.45
C SER A 11 5.16 -9.52 4.02
N THR A 12 4.36 -10.31 4.74
CA THR A 12 3.25 -9.81 5.56
C THR A 12 3.83 -9.32 6.88
N GLN A 13 4.56 -8.21 6.81
CA GLN A 13 4.84 -7.44 8.02
C GLN A 13 3.48 -6.87 8.47
N PRO A 14 3.06 -7.11 9.73
CA PRO A 14 1.74 -6.70 10.20
C PRO A 14 1.70 -5.18 10.26
N SER A 15 1.23 -4.59 9.17
CA SER A 15 0.74 -3.22 9.11
C SER A 15 -0.69 -3.23 9.65
N ALA A 16 -0.83 -3.73 10.89
CA ALA A 16 -2.07 -4.10 11.55
C ALA A 16 -3.03 -2.92 11.78
N ASP A 17 -2.55 -1.69 11.58
CA ASP A 17 -3.36 -0.47 11.72
C ASP A 17 -3.65 0.22 10.38
N LEU A 18 -3.10 -0.25 9.25
CA LEU A 18 -3.26 0.43 7.96
C LEU A 18 -4.40 -0.18 7.14
N PRO A 19 -5.36 0.62 6.63
CA PRO A 19 -6.44 0.10 5.82
C PRO A 19 -5.89 -0.56 4.57
N ASP A 20 -6.43 -1.74 4.24
CA ASP A 20 -6.09 -2.41 2.99
C ASP A 20 -6.77 -1.70 1.82
N ARG A 21 -6.03 -1.47 0.73
CA ARG A 21 -6.55 -0.83 -0.48
C ARG A 21 -6.34 -1.71 -1.69
N LEU A 22 -7.38 -1.80 -2.50
CA LEU A 22 -7.35 -2.49 -3.78
C LEU A 22 -6.91 -1.52 -4.87
N CYS A 23 -6.17 -2.04 -5.85
CA CYS A 23 -5.87 -1.29 -7.06
C CYS A 23 -7.17 -0.97 -7.82
N THR A 24 -7.36 0.28 -8.23
CA THR A 24 -8.52 0.72 -9.02
C THR A 24 -8.69 -0.06 -10.33
N TRP A 25 -7.56 -0.46 -10.94
CA TRP A 25 -7.55 -1.14 -12.24
C TRP A 25 -7.60 -2.65 -12.08
N CYS A 26 -6.65 -3.21 -11.33
CA CYS A 26 -6.49 -4.66 -11.21
C CYS A 26 -7.39 -5.29 -10.15
N LYS A 27 -7.98 -4.49 -9.24
CA LYS A 27 -8.78 -4.95 -8.10
C LYS A 27 -8.05 -5.97 -7.21
N VAL A 28 -6.72 -5.91 -7.18
CA VAL A 28 -5.85 -6.75 -6.32
C VAL A 28 -5.37 -5.95 -5.10
N PRO A 29 -5.05 -6.62 -3.99
CA PRO A 29 -4.48 -5.96 -2.81
C PRO A 29 -3.15 -5.29 -3.13
N MET A 30 -3.02 -4.01 -2.74
CA MET A 30 -1.79 -3.25 -2.90
C MET A 30 -0.84 -3.49 -1.73
N ARG A 31 0.46 -3.48 -2.02
CA ARG A 31 1.49 -3.45 -0.97
C ARG A 31 1.50 -2.09 -0.32
N LYS A 32 1.46 -2.03 1.02
CA LYS A 32 1.50 -0.78 1.78
C LYS A 32 2.84 -0.65 2.51
N ARG A 33 3.44 0.54 2.43
CA ARG A 33 4.70 0.89 3.11
C ARG A 33 4.56 2.25 3.78
N LEU A 34 4.93 2.31 5.06
CA LEU A 34 5.11 3.58 5.76
C LEU A 34 6.40 4.25 5.28
N VAL A 35 6.30 5.51 4.90
CA VAL A 35 7.43 6.34 4.50
C VAL A 35 7.37 7.68 5.25
N ALA A 36 8.48 8.43 5.22
CA ALA A 36 8.62 9.70 5.93
C ALA A 36 8.19 9.58 7.41
N SER A 37 8.87 8.67 8.13
CA SER A 37 8.66 8.43 9.56
C SER A 37 7.21 8.09 9.94
N GLY A 38 6.47 7.42 9.06
CA GLY A 38 5.09 7.01 9.29
C GLY A 38 4.03 8.08 8.95
N GLN A 39 4.44 9.23 8.41
CA GLN A 39 3.53 10.29 8.01
C GLN A 39 2.80 9.99 6.69
N PHE A 40 3.35 9.10 5.86
CA PHE A 40 2.79 8.76 4.57
C PHE A 40 2.76 7.25 4.39
N VAL A 41 1.74 6.79 3.68
CA VAL A 41 1.54 5.40 3.30
C VAL A 41 1.63 5.33 1.79
N HIS A 42 2.62 4.64 1.27
CA HIS A 42 2.71 4.29 -0.15
C HIS A 42 2.01 2.96 -0.38
N TYR A 43 0.97 2.98 -1.19
CA TYR A 43 0.31 1.80 -1.74
C TYR A 43 0.84 1.55 -3.14
N THR A 44 1.28 0.33 -3.43
CA THR A 44 1.80 -0.05 -4.75
C THR A 44 1.12 -1.31 -5.23
N CYS A 45 0.54 -1.27 -6.43
CA CYS A 45 -0.03 -2.44 -7.07
C CYS A 45 1.08 -3.39 -7.54
N PRO A 46 1.06 -4.68 -7.18
CA PRO A 46 2.05 -5.64 -7.67
C PRO A 46 1.87 -6.01 -9.15
N THR A 47 0.70 -5.75 -9.74
CA THR A 47 0.38 -6.13 -11.13
C THR A 47 0.68 -5.01 -12.11
N CYS A 48 0.16 -3.80 -11.87
CA CYS A 48 0.30 -2.67 -12.79
C CYS A 48 1.29 -1.60 -12.31
N VAL A 49 1.97 -1.81 -11.17
CA VAL A 49 2.96 -0.89 -10.59
C VAL A 49 2.37 0.49 -10.23
N PHE A 50 1.05 0.64 -10.26
CA PHE A 50 0.37 1.88 -9.86
C PHE A 50 0.68 2.21 -8.40
N GLN A 51 1.16 3.43 -8.17
CA GLN A 51 1.47 3.94 -6.84
C GLN A 51 0.45 4.97 -6.40
N HIS A 52 0.00 4.86 -5.15
CA HIS A 52 -0.86 5.82 -4.49
C HIS A 52 -0.30 6.15 -3.12
N THR A 53 -0.07 7.43 -2.85
CA THR A 53 0.43 7.89 -1.55
C THR A 53 -0.70 8.52 -0.75
N THR A 54 -0.94 8.04 0.46
CA THR A 54 -1.91 8.60 1.39
C THR A 54 -1.18 9.17 2.60
N ARG A 55 -1.48 10.41 2.99
CA ARG A 55 -0.98 11.01 4.24
C ARG A 55 -1.69 10.39 5.44
N ARG A 56 -0.95 10.08 6.49
CA ARG A 56 -1.43 9.45 7.73
C ARG A 56 -1.65 10.43 8.90
N GLY A 57 -1.59 11.73 8.64
CA GLY A 57 -1.79 12.78 9.64
C GLY A 57 -3.13 13.50 9.49
N PRO A 58 -3.62 14.16 10.55
CA PRO A 58 -4.79 15.04 10.46
C PRO A 58 -4.52 16.09 9.37
N LYS A 59 -5.53 16.33 8.52
CA LYS A 59 -5.52 17.43 7.56
C LYS A 59 -5.13 18.69 8.35
N PRO A 60 -4.03 19.40 8.03
CA PRO A 60 -3.81 20.71 8.65
C PRO A 60 -5.10 21.49 8.38
N ALA A 61 -5.71 22.02 9.45
CA ALA A 61 -6.92 22.80 9.37
C ALA A 61 -6.77 23.75 8.18
N ALA A 62 -7.63 23.59 7.17
CA ALA A 62 -7.65 24.51 6.06
C ALA A 62 -7.80 25.91 6.67
N PRO A 63 -6.97 26.90 6.31
CA PRO A 63 -7.20 28.25 6.79
C PRO A 63 -8.62 28.63 6.36
N ALA A 64 -9.47 28.92 7.35
CA ALA A 64 -10.78 29.46 7.10
C ALA A 64 -10.57 30.81 6.39
N HIS A 65 -11.13 30.94 5.20
CA HIS A 65 -11.17 32.18 4.42
C HIS A 65 -12.53 32.84 4.62
#